data_AF-A0A7W5F6M9-F1
#
_entry.id   AF-A0A7W5F6M9-F1
#
_cell.length_a   1.000
_cell.length_b   1.000
_cell.length_c   1.000
_cell.angle_alpha   90.00
_cell.angle_beta   90.00
_cell.angle_gamma   90.00
#
_symmetry.space_group_name_H-M   'P 1'
#
loop_
_entity.id
_entity.type
_entity.pdbx_description
1 polymer ?
#
loop_
_entity_poly.entity_id
_entity_poly.type
_entity_poly.pdbx_seq_one_letter_code
_entity_poly.pdbx_strand_id
1 'polypeptide(L)'
;MSTTNLVTLAVALIALIGTVISAILGPLYAQRARREDRLQVLADRREDRLRSARDRFQDDCDHLQVRFASVVAPVFSYRNPHEALDDDLLSYADTGFARTQEDRPASEEELWYAVQTALKAVERSSRKVAQESQELGRRAGVVHESLREEVNLVRRASIAPGDRRRDLHDQWSETRARSDQLRKEFDAAASRI
;
A
#
# COMPACT_ATOMS: atom_id res chain seq x y z
N MET A 1 43.06 -57.32 -39.94
CA MET A 1 42.62 -57.26 -38.52
C MET A 1 43.29 -56.09 -37.79
N SER A 2 42.98 -54.83 -38.13
CA SER A 2 43.62 -53.65 -37.50
C SER A 2 42.65 -52.50 -37.17
N THR A 3 41.44 -52.53 -37.74
CA THR A 3 40.40 -51.50 -37.53
C THR A 3 39.71 -51.60 -36.16
N THR A 4 39.65 -52.81 -35.56
CA THR A 4 39.00 -53.02 -34.26
C THR A 4 39.72 -52.31 -33.12
N ASN A 5 41.06 -52.32 -33.09
CA ASN A 5 41.83 -51.62 -32.04
C ASN A 5 41.69 -50.09 -32.11
N LEU A 6 41.52 -49.55 -33.31
CA LEU A 6 41.39 -48.11 -33.53
C LEU A 6 40.03 -47.57 -33.06
N VAL A 7 38.95 -48.32 -33.32
CA VAL A 7 37.60 -47.98 -32.85
C VAL A 7 37.51 -48.08 -31.32
N THR A 8 38.07 -49.13 -30.71
CA THR A 8 38.06 -49.27 -29.24
C THR A 8 38.84 -48.15 -28.55
N LEU A 9 39.98 -47.74 -29.12
CA LEU A 9 40.77 -46.61 -28.60
C LEU A 9 40.01 -45.28 -28.73
N ALA A 10 39.33 -45.06 -29.86
CA ALA A 10 38.54 -43.85 -30.08
C ALA A 10 37.34 -43.75 -29.12
N VAL A 11 36.63 -44.86 -28.88
CA VAL A 11 35.51 -44.91 -27.93
C VAL A 11 36.01 -44.66 -26.50
N ALA A 12 37.14 -45.25 -26.11
CA ALA A 12 37.75 -45.02 -24.81
C ALA A 12 38.16 -43.55 -24.62
N LEU A 13 38.71 -42.91 -25.66
CA LEU A 13 39.10 -41.51 -25.63
C LEU A 13 37.88 -40.57 -25.50
N ILE A 14 36.81 -40.82 -26.24
CA ILE A 14 35.56 -40.04 -26.16
C ILE A 14 34.91 -40.18 -24.78
N ALA A 15 34.89 -41.40 -24.21
CA ALA A 15 34.38 -41.65 -22.86
C ALA A 15 35.21 -40.91 -21.79
N LEU A 16 36.53 -40.84 -21.97
CA LEU A 16 37.43 -40.14 -21.05
C LEU A 16 37.29 -38.62 -21.16
N ILE A 17 37.13 -38.10 -22.38
CA ILE A 17 36.83 -36.68 -22.61
C ILE A 17 35.46 -36.31 -22.01
N GLY A 18 34.43 -37.14 -22.21
CA GLY A 18 33.08 -36.91 -21.66
C GLY A 18 33.04 -36.87 -20.13
N THR A 19 33.81 -37.73 -19.46
CA THR A 19 33.92 -37.73 -17.99
C THR A 19 34.70 -36.54 -17.46
N VAL A 20 35.82 -36.16 -18.10
CA VAL A 20 36.61 -34.97 -17.73
C VAL A 20 35.80 -33.69 -17.94
N ILE A 21 35.12 -33.54 -19.07
CA ILE A 21 34.25 -32.39 -19.36
C ILE A 21 33.12 -32.31 -18.33
N SER A 22 32.44 -33.42 -18.04
CA SER A 22 31.35 -33.45 -17.05
C SER A 22 31.84 -33.13 -15.63
N ALA A 23 33.05 -33.57 -15.26
CA ALA A 23 33.66 -33.29 -13.96
C ALA A 23 34.05 -31.81 -13.79
N ILE A 24 34.38 -31.11 -14.89
CA ILE A 24 34.76 -29.69 -14.86
C ILE A 24 33.54 -28.78 -14.99
N LEU A 25 32.63 -29.07 -15.93
CA LEU A 25 31.46 -28.24 -16.21
C LEU A 25 30.29 -28.48 -15.25
N GLY A 26 30.08 -29.71 -14.78
CA GLY A 26 29.01 -30.06 -13.84
C GLY A 26 29.01 -29.17 -12.57
N PRO A 27 30.15 -28.99 -11.88
CA PRO A 27 30.26 -28.08 -10.74
C PRO A 27 29.97 -26.61 -11.07
N LEU A 28 30.36 -26.14 -12.26
CA LEU A 28 30.11 -24.76 -12.69
C LEU A 28 28.62 -24.51 -12.96
N TYR A 29 27.93 -25.44 -13.62
CA TYR A 29 26.48 -25.37 -13.80
C TYR A 29 25.74 -25.47 -12.47
N ALA A 30 26.19 -26.34 -11.55
CA ALA A 30 25.62 -26.44 -10.21
C ALA A 30 25.84 -25.16 -9.38
N GLN A 31 27.01 -24.51 -9.50
CA GLN A 31 27.26 -23.22 -8.85
C GLN A 31 26.41 -22.10 -9.44
N ARG A 32 26.19 -22.09 -10.75
CA ARG A 32 25.33 -21.11 -11.42
C ARG A 32 23.86 -21.29 -11.01
N ALA A 33 23.35 -22.52 -11.04
CA ALA A 33 22.01 -22.85 -10.56
C ALA A 33 21.79 -22.40 -9.11
N ARG A 34 22.74 -22.69 -8.20
CA ARG A 34 22.67 -22.23 -6.80
C ARG A 34 22.68 -20.72 -6.64
N ARG A 35 23.34 -19.98 -7.54
CA ARG A 35 23.32 -18.51 -7.54
C ARG A 35 21.98 -17.98 -8.03
N GLU A 36 21.45 -18.56 -9.09
CA GLU A 36 20.13 -18.23 -9.65
C GLU A 36 19.04 -18.52 -8.61
N ASP A 37 19.06 -19.69 -7.96
CA ASP A 37 18.15 -20.03 -6.85
C ASP A 37 18.23 -19.03 -5.69
N ARG A 38 19.43 -18.61 -5.29
CA ARG A 38 19.61 -17.61 -4.22
C ARG A 38 19.06 -16.25 -4.61
N LEU A 39 19.29 -15.82 -5.85
CA LEU A 39 18.75 -14.55 -6.36
C LEU A 39 17.23 -14.60 -6.42
N GLN A 40 16.67 -15.74 -6.82
CA GLN A 40 15.22 -15.94 -6.88
C GLN A 40 14.58 -15.90 -5.49
N VAL A 41 15.14 -16.60 -4.51
CA VAL A 41 14.66 -16.53 -3.11
C VAL A 41 14.74 -15.11 -2.53
N LEU A 42 15.76 -14.33 -2.90
CA LEU A 42 15.85 -12.93 -2.47
C LEU A 42 14.81 -12.03 -3.15
N ALA A 43 14.51 -12.30 -4.43
CA ALA A 43 13.46 -11.62 -5.18
C ALA A 43 12.08 -11.93 -4.58
N ASP A 44 11.76 -13.20 -4.35
CA ASP A 44 10.49 -13.64 -3.75
C ASP A 44 10.29 -13.00 -2.36
N ARG A 45 11.33 -13.03 -1.51
CA ARG A 45 11.27 -12.37 -0.20
C ARG A 45 11.07 -10.87 -0.28
N ARG A 46 11.57 -10.22 -1.33
CA ARG A 46 11.36 -8.78 -1.53
C ARG A 46 9.94 -8.50 -1.99
N GLU A 47 9.41 -9.33 -2.88
CA GLU A 47 8.02 -9.25 -3.33
C GLU A 47 7.06 -9.41 -2.14
N ASP A 48 7.29 -10.41 -1.28
CA ASP A 48 6.48 -10.63 -0.07
C ASP A 48 6.51 -9.42 0.88
N ARG A 49 7.68 -8.82 1.09
CA ARG A 49 7.80 -7.61 1.92
C ARG A 49 7.09 -6.43 1.29
N LEU A 50 7.20 -6.25 -0.02
CA LEU A 50 6.53 -5.17 -0.73
C LEU A 50 5.01 -5.33 -0.66
N ARG A 51 4.52 -6.56 -0.88
CA ARG A 51 3.10 -6.90 -0.75
C ARG A 51 2.58 -6.59 0.65
N SER A 52 3.27 -7.08 1.68
CA SER A 52 2.92 -6.79 3.07
C SER A 52 2.94 -5.29 3.40
N ALA A 53 3.94 -4.54 2.91
CA ALA A 53 4.02 -3.10 3.12
C ALA A 53 2.87 -2.33 2.43
N ARG A 54 2.49 -2.75 1.22
CA ARG A 54 1.36 -2.19 0.47
C ARG A 54 0.04 -2.46 1.20
N ASP A 55 -0.24 -3.71 1.52
CA ASP A 55 -1.50 -4.10 2.14
C ASP A 55 -1.66 -3.36 3.48
N ARG A 56 -0.57 -3.25 4.25
CA ARG A 56 -0.55 -2.45 5.48
C ARG A 56 -0.83 -0.97 5.25
N PHE A 57 -0.33 -0.39 4.16
CA PHE A 57 -0.59 1.00 3.81
C PHE A 57 -2.06 1.24 3.47
N GLN A 58 -2.69 0.32 2.72
CA GLN A 58 -4.13 0.36 2.41
C GLN A 58 -4.95 0.24 3.70
N ASP A 59 -4.64 -0.73 4.55
CA ASP A 59 -5.31 -0.92 5.85
C ASP A 59 -5.23 0.33 6.72
N ASP A 60 -4.06 0.98 6.80
CA ASP A 60 -3.88 2.20 7.58
C ASP A 60 -4.68 3.38 6.97
N CYS A 61 -4.80 3.46 5.63
CA CYS A 61 -5.63 4.47 4.95
C CYS A 61 -7.12 4.26 5.24
N ASP A 62 -7.60 3.02 5.14
CA ASP A 62 -9.00 2.69 5.42
C ASP A 62 -9.32 2.89 6.90
N HIS A 63 -8.40 2.54 7.79
CA HIS A 63 -8.53 2.82 9.22
C HIS A 63 -8.63 4.32 9.50
N LEU A 64 -7.81 5.15 8.84
CA LEU A 64 -7.91 6.60 8.93
C LEU A 64 -9.28 7.09 8.47
N GLN A 65 -9.78 6.62 7.32
CA GLN A 65 -11.08 7.03 6.78
C GLN A 65 -12.23 6.72 7.75
N VAL A 66 -12.24 5.51 8.35
CA VAL A 66 -13.22 5.13 9.37
C VAL A 66 -13.17 6.06 10.59
N ARG A 67 -11.97 6.36 11.10
CA ARG A 67 -11.82 7.30 12.23
C ARG A 67 -12.21 8.71 11.84
N PHE A 68 -11.88 9.12 10.63
CA PHE A 68 -12.11 10.47 10.15
C PHE A 68 -13.60 10.75 9.91
N ALA A 69 -14.39 9.74 9.52
CA ALA A 69 -15.84 9.85 9.41
C ALA A 69 -16.51 10.34 10.69
N SER A 70 -16.02 9.90 11.85
CA SER A 70 -16.55 10.31 13.16
C SER A 70 -16.36 11.80 13.48
N VAL A 71 -15.40 12.48 12.84
CA VAL A 71 -15.17 13.93 13.02
C VAL A 71 -15.74 14.77 11.87
N VAL A 72 -15.78 14.23 10.66
CA VAL A 72 -16.37 14.90 9.48
C VAL A 72 -17.85 15.14 9.68
N ALA A 73 -18.59 14.10 10.07
CA ALA A 73 -20.03 14.18 10.24
C ALA A 73 -20.44 15.32 11.18
N PRO A 74 -19.99 15.43 12.45
CA PRO A 74 -20.40 16.52 13.34
C PRO A 74 -19.97 17.92 12.87
N VAL A 75 -18.86 18.05 12.13
CA VAL A 75 -18.38 19.35 11.62
C VAL A 75 -19.28 19.90 10.52
N PHE A 76 -19.76 19.04 9.62
CA PHE A 76 -20.54 19.46 8.45
C PHE A 76 -22.04 19.13 8.52
N SER A 77 -22.49 18.29 9.47
CA SER A 77 -23.91 17.93 9.66
C SER A 77 -24.79 19.04 10.24
N TYR A 78 -24.23 20.21 10.57
CA TYR A 78 -24.99 21.44 10.89
C TYR A 78 -25.57 22.12 9.63
N ARG A 79 -26.16 21.34 8.72
CA ARG A 79 -27.02 21.82 7.64
C ARG A 79 -28.47 21.81 8.14
N ASN A 80 -29.22 22.86 7.84
CA ASN A 80 -30.63 23.02 8.20
C ASN A 80 -31.42 21.72 8.02
N PRO A 81 -32.32 21.33 8.96
CA PRO A 81 -33.12 20.09 8.89
C PRO A 81 -34.11 20.00 7.69
N HIS A 82 -34.03 20.94 6.74
CA HIS A 82 -34.87 21.02 5.56
C HIS A 82 -34.11 20.86 4.23
N GLU A 83 -32.77 20.80 4.25
CA GLU A 83 -31.98 20.43 3.07
C GLU A 83 -31.56 18.97 3.19
N ALA A 84 -31.80 18.18 2.14
CA ALA A 84 -31.33 16.80 2.07
C ALA A 84 -29.83 16.76 2.40
N LEU A 85 -29.43 15.83 3.28
CA LEU A 85 -28.02 15.54 3.51
C LEU A 85 -27.35 15.27 2.16
N ASP A 86 -26.18 15.86 1.95
CA ASP A 86 -25.37 15.61 0.76
C ASP A 86 -25.08 14.11 0.64
N ASP A 87 -25.18 13.54 -0.57
CA ASP A 87 -24.92 12.12 -0.82
C ASP A 87 -23.50 11.73 -0.34
N ASP A 88 -22.57 12.68 -0.39
CA ASP A 88 -21.21 12.55 0.13
C ASP A 88 -21.16 12.32 1.64
N LEU A 89 -21.99 13.03 2.43
CA LEU A 89 -22.06 12.90 3.88
C LEU A 89 -22.78 11.61 4.29
N LEU A 90 -23.80 11.19 3.52
CA LEU A 90 -24.50 9.93 3.71
C LEU A 90 -23.58 8.74 3.46
N SER A 91 -22.84 8.76 2.35
CA SER A 91 -21.82 7.75 2.04
C SER A 91 -20.75 7.64 3.14
N TYR A 92 -20.37 8.77 3.76
CA TYR A 92 -19.36 8.79 4.81
C TYR A 92 -19.90 8.32 6.16
N ALA A 93 -21.14 8.68 6.51
CA ALA A 93 -21.81 8.20 7.71
C ALA A 93 -22.03 6.67 7.68
N ASP A 94 -22.23 6.10 6.49
CA ASP A 94 -22.38 4.65 6.26
C ASP A 94 -21.06 3.86 6.41
N THR A 95 -19.88 4.50 6.46
CA THR A 95 -18.58 3.81 6.65
C THR A 95 -18.34 3.25 8.05
N GLY A 96 -19.38 3.16 8.88
CA GLY A 96 -19.40 2.19 9.97
C GLY A 96 -19.18 2.73 11.38
N PHE A 97 -19.53 3.99 11.66
CA PHE A 97 -19.71 4.44 13.06
C PHE A 97 -21.18 4.38 13.52
N ALA A 98 -22.00 3.55 12.89
CA ALA A 98 -23.23 3.08 13.48
C ALA A 98 -22.95 1.76 14.22
N ARG A 99 -22.79 1.87 15.55
CA ARG A 99 -22.96 0.81 16.55
C ARG A 99 -21.80 -0.18 16.72
N THR A 100 -20.86 0.18 17.59
CA THR A 100 -20.24 -0.81 18.49
C THR A 100 -19.97 -0.19 19.86
N GLN A 101 -20.73 -0.72 20.84
CA GLN A 101 -20.43 -0.92 22.26
C GLN A 101 -20.23 0.26 23.22
N GLU A 102 -21.15 0.31 24.19
CA GLU A 102 -21.00 0.63 25.63
C GLU A 102 -20.08 1.77 26.10
N ASP A 103 -20.68 2.61 26.94
CA ASP A 103 -20.09 3.61 27.84
C ASP A 103 -19.43 4.86 27.24
N ARG A 104 -20.23 5.95 27.33
CA ARG A 104 -19.90 7.37 27.11
C ARG A 104 -19.49 7.76 25.68
N PRO A 105 -20.11 8.79 25.09
CA PRO A 105 -19.62 9.35 23.83
C PRO A 105 -18.17 9.82 24.01
N ALA A 106 -17.28 9.35 23.12
CA ALA A 106 -15.90 9.83 23.09
C ALA A 106 -15.88 11.35 22.99
N SER A 107 -14.99 11.98 23.76
CA SER A 107 -14.78 13.42 23.69
C SER A 107 -14.21 13.82 22.33
N GLU A 108 -14.45 15.07 21.92
CA GLU A 108 -13.90 15.61 20.67
C GLU A 108 -12.36 15.48 20.62
N GLU A 109 -11.68 15.67 21.75
CA GLU A 109 -10.23 15.51 21.87
C GLU A 109 -9.78 14.05 21.59
N GLU A 110 -10.51 13.06 22.11
CA GLU A 110 -10.23 11.64 21.87
C GLU A 110 -10.42 11.27 20.39
N LEU A 111 -11.47 11.80 19.74
CA LEU A 111 -11.72 11.58 18.32
C LEU A 111 -10.60 12.17 17.45
N TRP A 112 -10.20 13.42 17.71
CA TRP A 112 -9.07 14.04 17.01
C TRP A 112 -7.74 13.33 17.28
N TYR A 113 -7.51 12.87 18.51
CA TYR A 113 -6.33 12.07 18.84
C TYR A 113 -6.29 10.76 18.04
N ALA A 114 -7.43 10.07 17.90
CA ALA A 114 -7.54 8.86 17.08
C ALA A 114 -7.24 9.14 15.60
N VAL A 115 -7.77 10.23 15.03
CA VAL A 115 -7.49 10.65 13.65
C VAL A 115 -6.00 10.94 13.45
N GLN A 116 -5.37 11.71 14.35
CA GLN A 116 -3.94 12.02 14.27
C GLN A 116 -3.07 10.76 14.41
N THR A 117 -3.49 9.81 15.24
CA THR A 117 -2.80 8.53 15.41
C THR A 117 -2.88 7.69 14.13
N ALA A 118 -4.06 7.61 13.52
CA ALA A 118 -4.26 6.91 12.25
C ALA A 118 -3.47 7.57 11.11
N LEU A 119 -3.46 8.91 11.03
CA LEU A 119 -2.69 9.65 10.03
C LEU A 119 -1.17 9.39 10.16
N LYS A 120 -0.65 9.33 11.40
CA LYS A 120 0.74 8.92 11.65
C LYS A 120 1.01 7.47 11.25
N ALA A 121 0.03 6.57 11.33
CA ALA A 121 0.19 5.20 10.86
C ALA A 121 0.37 5.17 9.34
N VAL A 122 -0.47 5.90 8.59
CA VAL A 122 -0.36 6.08 7.14
C VAL A 122 1.02 6.66 6.75
N GLU A 123 1.52 7.65 7.49
CA GLU A 123 2.86 8.19 7.26
C GLU A 123 3.96 7.13 7.42
N ARG A 124 3.85 6.27 8.44
CA ARG A 124 4.85 5.22 8.68
C ARG A 124 4.78 4.13 7.62
N SER A 125 3.59 3.71 7.23
CA SER A 125 3.43 2.69 6.19
C SER A 125 3.83 3.21 4.81
N SER A 126 3.59 4.47 4.47
CA SER A 126 4.08 5.06 3.21
C SER A 126 5.62 5.03 3.12
N ARG A 127 6.32 5.33 4.22
CA ARG A 127 7.79 5.21 4.30
C ARG A 127 8.26 3.76 4.16
N LYS A 128 7.54 2.79 4.72
CA LYS A 128 7.85 1.37 4.54
C LYS A 128 7.69 0.92 3.09
N VAL A 129 6.63 1.36 2.41
CA VAL A 129 6.45 1.12 0.97
C VAL A 129 7.63 1.70 0.20
N ALA A 130 8.07 2.92 0.52
CA ALA A 130 9.22 3.56 -0.12
C ALA A 130 10.55 2.80 0.07
N GLN A 131 10.73 2.11 1.19
CA GLN A 131 11.92 1.28 1.45
C GLN A 131 11.96 0.04 0.53
N GLU A 132 10.80 -0.52 0.18
CA GLU A 132 10.73 -1.71 -0.67
C GLU A 132 10.61 -1.36 -2.17
N SER A 133 9.92 -0.26 -2.50
CA SER A 133 9.73 0.27 -3.85
C SER A 133 9.64 1.80 -3.87
N GLN A 134 10.64 2.45 -4.47
CA GLN A 134 10.70 3.92 -4.53
C GLN A 134 9.51 4.54 -5.29
N GLU A 135 9.08 3.93 -6.40
CA GLU A 135 7.96 4.46 -7.20
C GLU A 135 6.62 4.33 -6.46
N LEU A 136 6.34 3.16 -5.86
CA LEU A 136 5.14 3.02 -5.03
C LEU A 136 5.21 3.90 -3.79
N GLY A 137 6.39 4.07 -3.19
CA GLY A 137 6.60 4.97 -2.06
C GLY A 137 6.27 6.42 -2.38
N ARG A 138 6.66 6.90 -3.57
CA ARG A 138 6.30 8.23 -4.04
C ARG A 138 4.79 8.40 -4.15
N ARG A 139 4.09 7.41 -4.71
CA ARG A 139 2.62 7.41 -4.81
C ARG A 139 1.94 7.37 -3.45
N ALA A 140 2.40 6.49 -2.55
CA ALA A 140 1.91 6.41 -1.17
C ALA A 140 2.10 7.74 -0.42
N GLY A 141 3.22 8.44 -0.67
CA GLY A 141 3.47 9.78 -0.14
C GLY A 141 2.45 10.82 -0.62
N VAL A 142 2.09 10.79 -1.91
CA VAL A 142 1.06 11.68 -2.48
C VAL A 142 -0.32 11.39 -1.89
N VAL A 143 -0.68 10.12 -1.73
CA VAL A 143 -1.93 9.71 -1.05
C VAL A 143 -1.95 10.22 0.39
N HIS A 144 -0.88 10.00 1.16
CA HIS A 144 -0.76 10.48 2.53
C HIS A 144 -0.91 12.01 2.62
N GLU A 145 -0.29 12.75 1.71
CA GLU A 145 -0.39 14.21 1.68
C GLU A 145 -1.83 14.68 1.41
N SER A 146 -2.53 14.04 0.47
CA SER A 146 -3.94 14.36 0.19
C SER A 146 -4.83 14.06 1.40
N LEU A 147 -4.64 12.92 2.07
CA LEU A 147 -5.37 12.57 3.30
C LEU A 147 -5.11 13.58 4.43
N ARG A 148 -3.86 14.05 4.57
CA ARG A 148 -3.50 15.09 5.53
C ARG A 148 -4.20 16.40 5.21
N GLU A 149 -4.33 16.75 3.93
CA GLU A 149 -5.05 17.95 3.50
C GLU A 149 -6.53 17.87 3.88
N GLU A 150 -7.20 16.73 3.65
CA GLU A 150 -8.58 16.52 4.11
C GLU A 150 -8.73 16.77 5.61
N VAL A 151 -7.85 16.14 6.43
CA VAL A 151 -7.84 16.31 7.89
C VAL A 151 -7.69 17.78 8.28
N ASN A 152 -6.81 18.52 7.60
CA ASN A 152 -6.59 19.94 7.87
C ASN A 152 -7.79 20.80 7.48
N LEU A 153 -8.50 20.49 6.38
CA LEU A 153 -9.69 21.21 5.96
C LEU A 153 -10.82 21.06 6.98
N VAL A 154 -11.06 19.83 7.45
CA VAL A 154 -12.09 19.56 8.47
C VAL A 154 -11.73 20.19 9.80
N ARG A 155 -10.45 20.18 10.18
CA ARG A 155 -9.98 20.86 11.39
C ARG A 155 -10.13 22.38 11.30
N ARG A 156 -9.91 22.97 10.12
CA ARG A 156 -10.21 24.40 9.88
C ARG A 156 -11.72 24.65 9.95
N ALA A 157 -12.53 23.74 9.44
CA ALA A 157 -13.98 23.86 9.41
C ALA A 157 -14.62 23.81 10.80
N SER A 158 -14.05 23.01 11.73
CA SER A 158 -14.58 22.89 13.10
C SER A 158 -14.59 24.22 13.86
N ILE A 159 -13.67 25.14 13.55
CA ILE A 159 -13.58 26.47 14.17
C ILE A 159 -14.12 27.60 13.28
N ALA A 160 -14.42 27.33 12.01
CA ALA A 160 -14.90 28.35 11.07
C ALA A 160 -16.41 28.60 11.24
N PRO A 161 -16.89 29.86 11.21
CA PRO A 161 -18.31 30.18 11.22
C PRO A 161 -18.91 30.26 9.80
N GLY A 162 -20.20 29.94 9.69
CA GLY A 162 -21.07 30.30 8.55
C GLY A 162 -20.51 29.97 7.17
N ASP A 163 -20.47 30.96 6.27
CA ASP A 163 -20.05 30.82 4.86
C ASP A 163 -18.65 30.25 4.72
N ARG A 164 -17.74 30.60 5.63
CA ARG A 164 -16.38 30.08 5.60
C ARG A 164 -16.34 28.57 5.84
N ARG A 165 -17.26 28.04 6.66
CA ARG A 165 -17.41 26.60 6.86
C ARG A 165 -17.94 25.90 5.61
N ARG A 166 -18.81 26.57 4.83
CA ARG A 166 -19.34 26.06 3.56
C ARG A 166 -18.24 25.97 2.50
N ASP A 167 -17.45 27.03 2.30
CA ASP A 167 -16.30 26.99 1.38
C ASP A 167 -15.32 25.85 1.72
N LEU A 168 -15.14 25.58 3.01
CA LEU A 168 -14.29 24.51 3.52
C LEU A 168 -14.88 23.11 3.29
N HIS A 169 -16.20 22.98 3.32
CA HIS A 169 -16.90 21.75 2.98
C HIS A 169 -16.72 21.43 1.49
N ASP A 170 -16.91 22.43 0.62
CA ASP A 170 -16.74 22.25 -0.83
C ASP A 170 -15.30 21.88 -1.17
N GLN A 171 -14.32 22.59 -0.59
CA GLN A 171 -12.89 22.24 -0.70
C GLN A 171 -12.61 20.82 -0.19
N TRP A 172 -13.26 20.41 0.91
CA TRP A 172 -13.09 19.07 1.46
C TRP A 172 -13.67 17.99 0.54
N SER A 173 -14.86 18.18 -0.03
CA SER A 173 -15.46 17.24 -0.99
C SER A 173 -14.57 17.06 -2.22
N GLU A 174 -14.06 18.16 -2.81
CA GLU A 174 -13.11 18.10 -3.93
C GLU A 174 -11.82 17.36 -3.56
N THR A 175 -11.26 17.66 -2.38
CA THR A 175 -10.03 17.03 -1.87
C THR A 175 -10.24 15.54 -1.61
N ARG A 176 -11.39 15.15 -1.05
CA ARG A 176 -11.77 13.76 -0.82
C ARG A 176 -11.89 12.99 -2.13
N ALA A 177 -12.60 13.53 -3.11
CA ALA A 177 -12.73 12.91 -4.43
C ALA A 177 -11.36 12.66 -5.08
N ARG A 178 -10.44 13.63 -4.96
CA ARG A 178 -9.05 13.49 -5.40
C ARG A 178 -8.30 12.42 -4.62
N SER A 179 -8.45 12.37 -3.29
CA SER A 179 -7.82 11.38 -2.42
C SER A 179 -8.24 9.95 -2.75
N ASP A 180 -9.55 9.74 -2.99
CA ASP A 180 -10.11 8.45 -3.40
C ASP A 180 -9.57 8.02 -4.77
N GLN A 181 -9.44 8.97 -5.70
CA GLN A 181 -8.81 8.71 -7.00
C GLN A 181 -7.33 8.32 -6.86
N LEU A 182 -6.56 9.04 -6.03
CA LEU A 182 -5.15 8.73 -5.78
C LEU A 182 -4.94 7.35 -5.13
N ARG A 183 -5.84 6.95 -4.23
CA ARG A 183 -5.84 5.61 -3.63
C ARG A 183 -6.09 4.52 -4.69
N LYS A 184 -7.10 4.70 -5.55
CA LYS A 184 -7.36 3.78 -6.68
C LYS A 184 -6.15 3.69 -7.63
N GLU A 185 -5.48 4.80 -7.89
CA GLU A 185 -4.27 4.82 -8.73
C GLU A 185 -3.08 4.14 -8.06
N PHE A 186 -2.95 4.25 -6.74
CA PHE A 186 -1.96 3.51 -5.98
C PHE A 186 -2.23 2.00 -6.08
N ASP A 187 -3.47 1.56 -5.88
CA ASP A 187 -3.88 0.16 -5.98
C ASP A 187 -3.62 -0.40 -7.37
N ALA A 188 -4.01 0.35 -8.41
CA ALA A 188 -3.78 -0.02 -9.80
C ALA A 188 -2.29 -0.11 -10.15
N ALA A 189 -1.44 0.76 -9.58
CA ALA A 189 0.01 0.69 -9.76
C ALA A 189 0.59 -0.52 -9.03
N ALA A 190 0.08 -0.81 -7.84
CA ALA A 190 0.47 -1.96 -7.03
C ALA A 190 0.12 -3.31 -7.64
N SER A 191 -0.94 -3.42 -8.44
CA SER A 191 -1.31 -4.67 -9.13
C SER A 191 -0.42 -4.97 -10.35
N ARG A 192 0.40 -4.02 -10.79
CA ARG A 192 1.27 -4.15 -11.99
C ARG A 192 2.71 -4.56 -11.64
N ILE A 193 3.02 -4.65 -10.35
CA ILE A 193 4.34 -5.02 -9.81
C ILE A 193 4.23 -6.42 -9.25
#